data_AF-A0A3G4CFI0-F1
#
_entry.id   AF-A0A3G4CFI0-F1
#
_cell.length_a   1.000
_cell.length_b   1.000
_cell.length_c   1.000
_cell.angle_alpha   90.00
_cell.angle_beta   90.00
_cell.angle_gamma   90.00
#
_symmetry.space_group_name_H-M   'P 1'
#
loop_
_entity.id
_entity.type
_entity.pdbx_description
1 polymer ?
#
loop_
_entity_poly.entity_id
_entity_poly.type
_entity_poly.pdbx_seq_one_letter_code
_entity_poly.pdbx_strand_id
1 'polypeptide(L)'
;QSKATQMSAVAKFAAGGKRMMKKDLGRVAMNYKNIYVASVSMGADPRQAIKALMEANSYNGPSLVIAYCPCQQHGMPSKLGMSHQAEEQRKAEECG
;
A
#
# COMPACT_ATOMS: atom_id res chain seq x y z
N GLN A 1 -1.98 -9.42 -13.13
CA GLN A 1 -2.25 -9.86 -11.75
C GLN A 1 -0.92 -9.83 -11.02
N SER A 2 -0.85 -9.23 -9.83
CA SER A 2 0.36 -9.24 -8.98
C SER A 2 0.11 -10.07 -7.72
N LYS A 3 1.18 -10.54 -7.07
CA LYS A 3 1.11 -11.11 -5.72
C LYS A 3 0.60 -10.09 -4.69
N ALA A 4 0.72 -8.79 -4.98
CA ALA A 4 0.20 -7.70 -4.16
C ALA A 4 -1.28 -7.37 -4.42
N THR A 5 -1.89 -7.84 -5.51
CA THR A 5 -3.32 -7.63 -5.80
C THR A 5 -4.18 -8.19 -4.65
N GLN A 6 -5.21 -7.45 -4.22
CA GLN A 6 -6.10 -7.87 -3.13
C GLN A 6 -6.96 -9.08 -3.52
N MET A 7 -7.55 -9.76 -2.54
CA MET A 7 -8.50 -10.84 -2.80
C MET A 7 -9.71 -10.28 -3.58
N SER A 8 -10.26 -11.07 -4.50
CA SER A 8 -11.43 -10.73 -5.33
C SER A 8 -11.20 -9.60 -6.35
N ALA A 9 -10.08 -8.85 -6.28
CA ALA A 9 -9.79 -7.80 -7.23
C ALA A 9 -9.61 -8.35 -8.66
N VAL A 10 -10.29 -7.71 -9.61
CA VAL A 10 -10.25 -8.07 -11.03
C VAL A 10 -9.06 -7.39 -11.69
N ALA A 11 -8.23 -8.16 -12.36
CA ALA A 11 -7.09 -7.65 -13.13
C ALA A 11 -6.81 -8.55 -14.33
N LYS A 12 -5.93 -8.12 -15.25
CA LYS A 12 -5.40 -9.01 -16.30
C LYS A 12 -4.82 -10.27 -15.64
N PHE A 13 -5.13 -11.47 -16.15
CA PHE A 13 -4.80 -12.77 -15.53
C PHE A 13 -5.54 -13.11 -14.22
N ALA A 14 -6.55 -12.32 -13.84
CA ALA A 14 -7.46 -12.56 -12.72
C ALA A 14 -8.87 -12.04 -13.08
N ALA A 15 -9.42 -12.51 -14.21
CA ALA A 15 -10.69 -12.03 -14.74
C ALA A 15 -11.87 -12.36 -13.81
N GLY A 16 -11.87 -13.54 -13.19
CA GLY A 16 -12.84 -13.94 -12.17
C GLY A 16 -12.49 -13.48 -10.75
N GLY A 17 -11.64 -12.45 -10.62
CA GLY A 17 -11.08 -12.02 -9.34
C GLY A 17 -9.91 -12.89 -8.86
N LYS A 18 -9.03 -12.30 -8.04
CA LYS A 18 -7.91 -13.04 -7.44
C LYS A 18 -8.41 -13.92 -6.28
N ARG A 19 -8.22 -15.24 -6.41
CA ARG A 19 -8.61 -16.21 -5.37
C ARG A 19 -7.78 -16.14 -4.08
N MET A 20 -6.49 -15.83 -4.20
CA MET A 20 -5.58 -15.80 -3.06
C MET A 20 -5.48 -14.42 -2.42
N MET A 21 -5.19 -14.37 -1.12
CA MET A 21 -4.90 -13.13 -0.40
C MET A 21 -3.68 -12.38 -0.98
N LYS A 22 -3.61 -11.09 -0.69
CA LYS A 22 -2.42 -10.27 -0.92
C LYS A 22 -1.24 -10.87 -0.14
N LYS A 23 -0.08 -10.96 -0.78
CA LYS A 23 1.16 -11.32 -0.09
C LYS A 23 1.52 -10.19 0.88
N ASP A 24 1.64 -10.52 2.16
CA ASP A 24 2.09 -9.59 3.18
C ASP A 24 3.62 -9.48 3.18
N LEU A 25 4.14 -8.59 2.33
CA LEU A 25 5.57 -8.36 2.21
C LEU A 25 6.16 -7.77 3.51
N GLY A 26 5.40 -6.90 4.19
CA GLY A 26 5.83 -6.27 5.44
C GLY A 26 6.04 -7.31 6.52
N ARG A 27 5.09 -8.23 6.70
CA ARG A 27 5.23 -9.33 7.67
C ARG A 27 6.36 -10.29 7.34
N VAL A 28 6.59 -10.57 6.05
CA VAL A 28 7.74 -11.38 5.64
C VAL A 28 9.06 -10.67 5.94
N ALA A 29 9.13 -9.35 5.76
CA ALA A 29 10.32 -8.55 6.06
C ALA A 29 10.56 -8.40 7.57
N MET A 30 9.51 -8.28 8.38
CA MET A 30 9.60 -8.21 9.84
C MET A 30 10.15 -9.48 10.50
N ASN A 31 10.09 -10.63 9.81
CA ASN A 31 10.72 -11.85 10.30
C ASN A 31 12.27 -11.76 10.33
N TYR A 32 12.86 -10.83 9.59
CA TYR A 32 14.29 -10.56 9.66
C TYR A 32 14.56 -9.54 10.77
N LYS A 33 15.50 -9.87 11.68
CA LYS A 33 15.74 -9.11 12.92
C LYS A 33 16.35 -7.71 12.72
N ASN A 34 16.76 -7.37 11.51
CA ASN A 34 17.60 -6.21 11.20
C ASN A 34 17.05 -5.35 10.06
N ILE A 35 15.73 -5.35 9.86
CA ILE A 35 15.08 -4.57 8.80
C ILE A 35 14.09 -3.60 9.43
N TYR A 36 14.20 -2.32 9.09
CA TYR A 36 13.15 -1.34 9.38
C TYR A 36 12.02 -1.53 8.39
N VAL A 37 10.80 -1.78 8.86
CA VAL A 37 9.62 -1.99 8.01
C VAL A 37 8.53 -1.02 8.42
N ALA A 38 8.04 -0.23 7.46
CA ALA A 38 6.91 0.67 7.68
C ALA A 38 5.92 0.58 6.51
N SER A 39 4.63 0.70 6.82
CA SER A 39 3.57 0.97 5.84
C SER A 39 3.11 2.40 5.98
N VAL A 40 2.93 3.09 4.85
CA VAL A 40 2.57 4.51 4.83
C VAL A 40 1.43 4.78 3.84
N SER A 41 0.57 5.73 4.17
CA SER A 41 -0.48 6.24 3.29
C SER A 41 -0.53 7.77 3.40
N MET A 42 -0.08 8.45 2.35
CA MET A 42 0.15 9.91 2.39
C MET A 42 -1.15 10.71 2.60
N GLY A 43 -2.26 10.27 1.99
CA GLY A 43 -3.56 10.93 2.10
C GLY A 43 -4.30 10.67 3.42
N ALA A 44 -3.93 9.60 4.13
CA ALA A 44 -4.48 9.29 5.44
C ALA A 44 -3.74 10.06 6.54
N ASP A 45 -2.42 9.86 6.66
CA ASP A 45 -1.58 10.60 7.61
C ASP A 45 -0.23 11.00 6.98
N PRO A 46 -0.10 12.24 6.48
CA PRO A 46 1.16 12.72 5.91
C PRO A 46 2.27 12.88 6.96
N ARG A 47 1.93 13.09 8.24
CA ARG A 47 2.94 13.22 9.31
C ARG A 47 3.57 11.87 9.61
N GLN A 48 2.77 10.80 9.65
CA GLN A 48 3.27 9.44 9.78
C GLN A 48 4.18 9.07 8.59
N ALA A 49 3.78 9.43 7.36
CA ALA A 49 4.58 9.15 6.17
C ALA A 49 5.96 9.83 6.23
N ILE A 50 6.01 11.12 6.61
CA ILE A 50 7.29 11.85 6.76
C ILE A 50 8.13 11.22 7.87
N LYS A 51 7.53 10.91 9.03
CA LYS A 51 8.24 10.27 10.16
C LYS A 51 8.84 8.92 9.75
N ALA A 52 8.06 8.06 9.10
CA ALA A 52 8.51 6.76 8.64
C ALA A 52 9.66 6.85 7.63
N LEU A 53 9.63 7.84 6.74
CA LEU A 53 10.74 8.10 5.80
C LEU A 53 12.00 8.60 6.52
N MET A 54 11.87 9.48 7.52
CA MET A 54 13.01 9.95 8.31
C MET A 54 13.62 8.84 9.17
N GLU A 55 12.80 7.98 9.77
CA GLU A 55 13.25 6.80 10.51
C GLU A 55 13.93 5.79 9.58
N ALA A 56 13.33 5.49 8.41
CA ALA A 56 13.90 4.60 7.42
C ALA A 56 15.26 5.08 6.88
N ASN A 57 15.45 6.40 6.77
CA ASN A 57 16.70 7.01 6.31
C ASN A 57 17.79 7.07 7.40
N SER A 58 17.40 7.22 8.67
CA SER A 58 18.34 7.24 9.80
C SER A 58 18.72 5.84 10.31
N TYR A 59 17.97 4.81 9.92
CA TYR A 59 18.27 3.43 10.28
C TYR A 59 19.56 2.94 9.60
N ASN A 60 20.55 2.53 10.39
CA ASN A 60 21.81 1.97 9.91
C ASN A 60 21.65 0.48 9.53
N GLY A 61 20.88 0.24 8.46
CA GLY A 61 20.54 -1.09 7.98
C GLY A 61 19.53 -1.05 6.82
N PRO A 62 19.09 -2.20 6.31
CA PRO A 62 18.07 -2.25 5.27
C PRO A 62 16.73 -1.70 5.79
N SER A 63 16.10 -0.85 4.99
CA SER A 63 14.78 -0.29 5.28
C SER A 63 13.81 -0.58 4.13
N LEU A 64 12.56 -0.88 4.50
CA LEU A 64 11.47 -1.20 3.58
C LEU A 64 10.24 -0.35 3.94
N VAL A 65 9.87 0.55 3.04
CA VAL A 65 8.67 1.38 3.18
C VAL A 65 7.66 0.98 2.12
N ILE A 66 6.47 0.56 2.54
CA ILE A 66 5.37 0.13 1.67
C ILE A 66 4.32 1.24 1.63
N ALA A 67 4.27 1.98 0.53
CA ALA A 67 3.31 3.07 0.34
C ALA A 67 2.03 2.61 -0.38
N TYR A 68 0.87 2.99 0.11
CA TYR A 68 -0.39 2.82 -0.63
C TYR A 68 -0.52 3.88 -1.74
N CYS A 69 -0.48 3.42 -2.99
CA CYS A 69 -0.59 4.27 -4.17
C CYS A 69 -1.88 3.93 -4.94
N PRO A 70 -2.92 4.78 -4.87
CA PRO A 70 -4.08 4.67 -5.72
C PRO A 70 -3.67 4.82 -7.19
N CYS A 71 -4.20 3.97 -8.07
CA CYS A 71 -3.92 4.00 -9.51
C CYS A 71 -5.24 4.00 -10.29
N GLN A 72 -5.24 4.59 -11.49
CA GLN A 72 -6.39 4.56 -12.42
C GLN A 72 -6.96 3.15 -12.63
N GLN A 73 -6.10 2.13 -12.62
CA GLN A 73 -6.48 0.73 -12.78
C GLN A 73 -7.38 0.19 -11.66
N HIS A 74 -7.46 0.87 -10.51
CA HIS A 74 -8.39 0.51 -9.44
C HIS A 74 -9.84 0.86 -9.77
N GLY A 75 -10.11 1.57 -10.88
CA GLY A 75 -11.47 1.87 -11.33
C GLY A 75 -12.21 2.84 -10.40
N MET A 76 -11.50 3.83 -9.85
CA MET A 76 -12.11 4.91 -9.07
C MET A 76 -13.24 5.56 -9.87
N PRO A 77 -14.34 5.99 -9.22
CA PRO A 77 -15.51 6.52 -9.91
C PRO A 77 -15.10 7.63 -10.88
N SER A 78 -15.33 7.38 -12.17
CA SER A 78 -14.84 8.18 -13.30
C SER A 78 -15.25 9.66 -13.26
N LYS A 79 -16.23 10.03 -12.43
CA LYS A 79 -16.68 11.43 -12.26
C LYS A 79 -15.65 12.30 -11.52
N LEU A 80 -14.82 11.68 -10.69
CA LEU A 80 -13.82 12.36 -9.85
C LEU A 80 -12.40 12.05 -10.34
N GLY A 81 -12.20 10.88 -10.95
CA GLY A 81 -10.90 10.51 -11.52
C GLY A 81 -9.77 10.54 -10.48
N MET A 82 -8.58 10.90 -10.95
CA MET A 82 -7.35 10.87 -10.16
C MET A 82 -7.17 12.09 -9.24
N SER A 83 -8.15 12.98 -9.07
CA SER A 83 -8.02 14.16 -8.19
C SER A 83 -8.33 13.84 -6.72
N HIS A 84 -9.07 12.76 -6.45
CA HIS A 84 -9.47 12.34 -5.09
C HIS A 84 -8.56 11.25 -4.49
N GLN A 85 -7.31 11.12 -4.96
CA GLN A 85 -6.41 10.05 -4.48
C GLN A 85 -6.18 10.11 -2.97
N ALA A 86 -6.08 11.32 -2.42
CA ALA A 86 -5.88 11.50 -0.98
C ALA A 86 -7.08 11.00 -0.17
N GLU A 87 -8.30 11.17 -0.69
CA GLU A 87 -9.52 10.69 -0.06
C GLU A 87 -9.61 9.16 -0.14
N GLU A 88 -9.26 8.57 -1.28
CA GLU A 88 -9.19 7.11 -1.44
C GLU A 88 -8.10 6.48 -0.56
N GLN A 89 -6.97 7.16 -0.37
CA GLN A 89 -5.93 6.77 0.59
C GLN A 89 -6.44 6.77 2.03
N ARG A 90 -7.26 7.77 2.39
CA ARG A 90 -7.87 7.86 3.73
C ARG A 90 -8.92 6.78 3.94
N LYS A 91 -9.85 6.60 3.00
CA LYS A 91 -10.86 5.54 3.04
C LYS A 91 -10.25 4.15 3.18
N ALA A 92 -9.13 3.91 2.49
CA ALA A 92 -8.41 2.64 2.55
C ALA A 92 -7.80 2.35 3.93
N GLU A 93 -7.52 3.35 4.75
CA GLU A 93 -7.02 3.16 6.12
C GLU A 93 -8.16 3.08 7.13
N GLU A 94 -9.23 3.85 6.91
CA GLU A 94 -10.46 3.79 7.72
C GLU A 94 -11.17 2.43 7.62
N CYS A 95 -11.04 1.72 6.49
CA CYS A 95 -11.68 0.41 6.29
C CYS A 95 -10.88 -0.80 6.81
N GLY A 96 -9.61 -0.60 7.21
CA GLY A 96 -8.67 -1.68 7.59
C GLY A 96 -8.14 -2.51 6.41
#